data_AF-A0A914MSM5-F1
#
_entry.id   AF-A0A914MSM5-F1
#
_cell.length_a   1.000
_cell.length_b   1.000
_cell.length_c   1.000
_cell.angle_alpha   90.00
_cell.angle_beta   90.00
_cell.angle_gamma   90.00
#
_symmetry.space_group_name_H-M   'P 1'
#
loop_
_entity.id
_entity.type
_entity.pdbx_description
1 polymer ?
#
loop_
_entity_poly.entity_id
_entity_poly.type
_entity_poly.pdbx_seq_one_letter_code
_entity_poly.pdbx_strand_id
1 'polypeptide(L)'
;MTCLFCFNTLAEALGKEHVLHEMFPTIKTLCNDSVPNVRFNVAKTLTRIGKVLDAQTINTEIKPLVTKMGEDQEFDVRFFAEETKEALGLAY
;
A
#
# COMPACT_ATOMS: atom_id res chain seq x y z
N MET A 1 -10.12 8.94 6.14
CA MET A 1 -10.07 9.01 4.66
C MET A 1 -9.10 10.09 4.16
N THR A 2 -9.03 11.28 4.76
CA THR A 2 -8.23 12.42 4.24
C THR A 2 -6.71 12.18 4.16
N CYS A 3 -6.10 11.48 5.12
CA CYS A 3 -4.64 11.29 5.11
C CYS A 3 -4.11 10.43 3.95
N LEU A 4 -4.84 9.38 3.55
CA LEU A 4 -4.45 8.51 2.43
C LEU A 4 -4.51 9.24 1.08
N PHE A 5 -5.43 10.18 0.91
CA PHE A 5 -5.48 11.02 -0.28
C PHE A 5 -4.29 11.97 -0.36
N CYS A 6 -3.93 12.61 0.76
CA CYS A 6 -2.73 13.45 0.84
C CYS A 6 -1.45 12.66 0.54
N PHE A 7 -1.35 11.41 1.02
CA PHE A 7 -0.19 10.56 0.73
C PHE A 7 0.00 10.29 -0.76
N ASN A 8 -1.08 10.11 -1.54
CA ASN A 8 -0.95 9.91 -2.98
C ASN A 8 -0.33 11.13 -3.68
N THR A 9 -0.76 12.34 -3.31
CA THR A 9 -0.20 13.58 -3.86
C THR A 9 1.22 13.85 -3.38
N LEU A 10 1.53 13.52 -2.13
CA LEU A 10 2.85 13.72 -1.53
C LEU A 10 3.90 12.73 -2.07
N ALA A 11 3.53 11.50 -2.39
CA ALA A 11 4.46 10.50 -2.91
C ALA A 11 5.08 10.92 -4.25
N GLU A 12 4.32 11.59 -5.12
CA GLU A 12 4.82 12.13 -6.38
C GLU A 12 5.76 13.34 -6.18
N ALA A 13 5.59 14.08 -5.08
CA ALA A 13 6.33 15.33 -4.82
C ALA A 13 7.60 15.14 -3.96
N LEU A 14 7.62 14.18 -3.04
CA LEU A 14 8.68 14.04 -2.01
C LEU A 14 9.84 13.12 -2.43
N GLY A 15 9.65 12.31 -3.48
CA GLY A 15 10.63 11.32 -3.92
C GLY A 15 10.74 10.10 -2.99
N LYS A 16 11.44 9.08 -3.48
CA LYS A 16 11.52 7.72 -2.89
C LYS A 16 11.89 7.70 -1.39
N GLU A 17 12.90 8.47 -0.99
CA GLU A 17 13.48 8.41 0.35
C GLU A 17 12.49 8.87 1.43
N HIS A 18 11.81 9.99 1.21
CA HIS A 18 10.81 10.52 2.13
C HIS A 18 9.55 9.65 2.18
N VAL A 19 9.15 9.04 1.06
CA VAL A 19 8.05 8.07 1.06
C VAL A 19 8.36 6.91 2.02
N LEU A 20 9.58 6.39 1.99
CA LEU A 20 9.98 5.28 2.84
C LEU A 20 10.15 5.66 4.32
N HIS A 21 10.73 6.82 4.60
CA HIS A 21 10.97 7.23 5.98
C HIS A 21 9.73 7.81 6.68
N GLU A 22 8.92 8.61 5.99
CA GLU A 22 7.82 9.37 6.61
C GLU A 22 6.47 8.69 6.42
N MET A 23 6.22 8.08 5.26
CA MET A 23 4.88 7.59 4.91
C MET A 23 4.68 6.11 5.25
N PHE A 24 5.70 5.27 5.00
CA PHE A 24 5.60 3.83 5.24
C PHE A 24 5.29 3.43 6.68
N PRO A 25 5.82 4.08 7.74
CA PRO A 25 5.43 3.76 9.11
C PRO A 25 3.92 3.89 9.33
N THR A 26 3.33 4.98 8.83
CA THR A 26 1.89 5.23 8.92
C THR A 26 1.10 4.20 8.11
N ILE A 27 1.54 3.89 6.87
CA ILE A 27 0.91 2.88 6.02
C ILE A 27 0.88 1.52 6.73
N LYS A 28 2.00 1.09 7.33
CA LYS A 28 2.11 -0.18 8.07
C LYS A 28 1.13 -0.22 9.25
N THR A 29 0.95 0.88 9.97
CA THR A 29 -0.07 0.99 11.02
C THR A 29 -1.48 0.80 10.45
N LEU A 30 -1.80 1.53 9.38
CA LEU A 30 -3.13 1.51 8.77
C LEU A 30 -3.49 0.18 8.09
N CYS A 31 -2.51 -0.63 7.69
CA CYS A 31 -2.76 -2.01 7.22
C CYS A 31 -3.50 -2.87 8.25
N ASN A 32 -3.44 -2.54 9.55
CA ASN A 32 -4.08 -3.28 10.62
C ASN A 32 -5.24 -2.49 11.28
N ASP A 33 -5.76 -1.46 10.61
CA ASP A 33 -6.85 -0.63 11.13
C ASP A 33 -8.12 -1.48 11.36
N SER A 34 -8.87 -1.19 12.41
CA SER A 34 -10.10 -1.93 12.73
C SER A 34 -11.20 -1.74 11.68
N VAL A 35 -11.16 -0.63 10.93
CA VAL A 35 -12.15 -0.30 9.92
C VAL A 35 -11.74 -0.87 8.55
N PRO A 36 -12.54 -1.78 7.95
CA PRO A 36 -12.23 -2.38 6.65
C PRO A 36 -12.01 -1.35 5.53
N ASN A 37 -12.80 -0.27 5.56
CA ASN A 37 -12.68 0.83 4.61
C ASN A 37 -11.33 1.54 4.66
N VAL A 38 -10.67 1.56 5.82
CA VAL A 38 -9.32 2.10 5.93
C VAL A 38 -8.34 1.13 5.29
N ARG A 39 -8.42 -0.16 5.64
CA ARG A 39 -7.51 -1.20 5.14
C ARG A 39 -7.54 -1.32 3.61
N PHE A 40 -8.71 -1.40 2.96
CA PHE A 40 -8.71 -1.50 1.49
C PHE A 40 -8.20 -0.23 0.80
N ASN A 41 -8.39 0.94 1.42
CA ASN A 41 -7.82 2.19 0.89
C ASN A 41 -6.30 2.23 1.05
N VAL A 42 -5.74 1.53 2.03
CA VAL A 42 -4.29 1.31 2.12
C VAL A 42 -3.79 0.48 0.94
N ALA A 43 -4.49 -0.59 0.54
CA ALA A 43 -4.11 -1.38 -0.64
C ALA A 43 -4.06 -0.50 -1.91
N LYS A 44 -5.10 0.29 -2.15
CA LYS A 44 -5.14 1.27 -3.28
C LYS A 44 -4.01 2.29 -3.23
N THR A 45 -3.62 2.72 -2.02
CA THR A 45 -2.51 3.65 -1.81
C THR A 45 -1.17 2.99 -2.11
N LEU A 46 -0.97 1.74 -1.68
CA LEU A 46 0.20 0.93 -2.00
C LEU A 46 0.36 0.72 -3.51
N THR A 47 -0.74 0.55 -4.27
CA THR A 47 -0.68 0.48 -5.74
C THR A 47 -0.09 1.74 -6.35
N ARG A 48 -0.51 2.92 -5.86
CA ARG A 48 -0.05 4.22 -6.39
C ARG A 48 1.40 4.49 -6.03
N ILE A 49 1.75 4.27 -4.76
CA ILE A 49 3.12 4.43 -4.28
C ILE A 49 4.06 3.44 -4.96
N GLY A 50 3.65 2.18 -5.16
CA GLY A 50 4.47 1.18 -5.83
C GLY A 50 4.90 1.60 -7.24
N LYS A 51 4.09 2.36 -7.97
CA LYS A 51 4.42 2.84 -9.33
C LYS A 51 5.56 3.87 -9.36
N VAL A 52 5.92 4.48 -8.23
CA VAL A 52 7.02 5.45 -8.13
C VAL A 52 8.26 4.89 -7.43
N LEU A 53 8.20 3.63 -6.96
CA LEU A 53 9.30 2.96 -6.29
C LEU A 53 10.01 1.98 -7.24
N ASP A 54 11.24 1.63 -6.90
CA ASP A 54 12.01 0.60 -7.60
C ASP A 54 11.61 -0.81 -7.15
N ALA A 55 11.89 -1.79 -8.02
CA ALA A 55 11.53 -3.19 -7.81
C ALA A 55 12.07 -3.76 -6.49
N GLN A 56 13.27 -3.35 -6.04
CA GLN A 56 13.84 -3.79 -4.78
C GLN A 56 12.95 -3.37 -3.61
N THR A 57 12.62 -2.08 -3.51
CA THR A 57 11.78 -1.56 -2.44
C THR A 57 10.37 -2.14 -2.48
N ILE A 58 9.79 -2.32 -3.67
CA ILE A 58 8.47 -2.96 -3.81
C ILE A 58 8.50 -4.38 -3.21
N ASN A 59 9.54 -5.17 -3.52
CA ASN A 59 9.67 -6.53 -3.00
C ASN A 59 9.93 -6.60 -1.50
N THR A 60 10.69 -5.66 -0.92
CA THR A 60 11.03 -5.68 0.51
C THR A 60 9.96 -5.06 1.39
N GLU A 61 9.27 -4.02 0.92
CA GLU A 61 8.34 -3.24 1.73
C GLU A 61 6.87 -3.47 1.39
N ILE A 62 6.51 -3.49 0.10
CA ILE A 62 5.09 -3.58 -0.32
C ILE A 62 4.60 -5.02 -0.35
N LYS A 63 5.36 -5.92 -0.99
CA LYS A 63 5.01 -7.34 -1.15
C LYS A 63 4.55 -8.00 0.17
N PRO A 64 5.27 -7.91 1.29
CA PRO A 64 4.82 -8.53 2.53
C PRO A 64 3.50 -7.95 3.06
N LEU A 65 3.24 -6.65 2.85
CA LEU A 65 2.01 -6.00 3.28
C LEU A 65 0.81 -6.47 2.47
N VAL A 66 0.91 -6.45 1.13
CA VAL A 66 -0.19 -6.86 0.26
C VAL A 66 -0.44 -8.36 0.31
N THR A 67 0.58 -9.19 0.57
CA THR A 67 0.39 -10.62 0.84
C THR A 67 -0.44 -10.83 2.10
N LYS A 68 -0.07 -10.17 3.21
CA LYS A 68 -0.84 -10.25 4.47
C LYS A 68 -2.28 -9.77 4.29
N MET A 69 -2.49 -8.67 3.56
CA MET A 69 -3.82 -8.12 3.28
C MET A 69 -4.66 -9.04 2.37
N GLY A 70 -4.02 -9.91 1.58
CA GLY A 70 -4.71 -10.96 0.82
C GLY A 70 -5.38 -12.02 1.70
N GLU A 71 -5.00 -12.12 2.97
CA GLU A 71 -5.57 -13.04 3.96
C GLU A 71 -6.58 -12.34 4.90
N ASP A 72 -6.95 -11.08 4.62
CA ASP A 72 -7.85 -10.30 5.44
C ASP A 72 -9.26 -10.93 5.51
N GLN A 73 -10.00 -10.70 6.59
CA GLN A 73 -11.37 -11.22 6.77
C GLN A 73 -12.37 -10.59 5.81
N GLU A 74 -12.10 -9.36 5.38
CA GLU A 74 -13.00 -8.57 4.53
C GLU A 74 -12.72 -8.76 3.05
N PHE A 75 -13.76 -9.04 2.27
CA PHE A 75 -13.63 -9.34 0.85
C PHE A 75 -12.96 -8.19 0.07
N ASP A 76 -13.40 -6.96 0.30
CA ASP A 76 -12.85 -5.79 -0.41
C ASP A 76 -11.36 -5.61 -0.14
N VAL A 77 -10.91 -5.89 1.09
CA VAL A 77 -9.48 -5.78 1.44
C VAL A 77 -8.67 -6.82 0.66
N ARG A 78 -9.14 -8.08 0.62
CA ARG A 78 -8.49 -9.14 -0.17
C ARG A 78 -8.47 -8.81 -1.66
N PHE A 79 -9.60 -8.36 -2.20
CA PHE A 79 -9.75 -8.00 -3.61
C PHE A 79 -8.75 -6.90 -4.02
N PHE A 80 -8.71 -5.78 -3.29
CA PHE A 80 -7.80 -4.68 -3.62
C PHE A 80 -6.32 -5.01 -3.34
N ALA A 81 -6.05 -5.92 -2.40
CA ALA A 81 -4.69 -6.43 -2.19
C ALA A 81 -4.22 -7.25 -3.41
N GLU A 82 -5.08 -8.07 -3.99
CA GLU A 82 -4.76 -8.86 -5.18
C GLU A 82 -4.58 -7.97 -6.42
N GLU A 83 -5.50 -7.05 -6.66
CA GLU A 83 -5.36 -6.02 -7.71
C GLU A 83 -4.03 -5.25 -7.58
N THR A 84 -3.58 -4.99 -6.35
CA THR A 84 -2.30 -4.33 -6.11
C THR A 84 -1.12 -5.23 -6.48
N LYS A 85 -1.17 -6.53 -6.16
CA LYS A 85 -0.12 -7.47 -6.57
C LYS A 85 -0.03 -7.57 -8.09
N GLU A 86 -1.16 -7.70 -8.78
CA GLU A 86 -1.20 -7.75 -10.24
C GLU A 86 -0.63 -6.47 -10.85
N ALA A 87 -1.10 -5.31 -10.39
CA ALA A 87 -0.66 -4.01 -10.91
C ALA A 87 0.84 -3.73 -10.70
N LEU A 88 1.47 -4.35 -9.69
CA LEU A 88 2.89 -4.21 -9.39
C LEU A 88 3.74 -5.40 -9.88
N GLY A 89 3.16 -6.36 -10.60
CA GLY A 89 3.88 -7.54 -11.10
C GLY A 89 4.40 -8.44 -9.98
N LEU A 90 3.69 -8.49 -8.84
CA LEU A 90 4.03 -9.32 -7.67
C LEU A 90 3.29 -10.65 -7.64
N ALA A 91 2.43 -10.92 -8.62
CA ALA A 91 1.73 -12.19 -8.77
C ALA A 91 2.74 -13.32 -9.02
N TYR A 92 2.68 -14.35 -8.18
CA TYR A 92 3.34 -15.65 -8.35
C TYR A 92 2.29 -16.74 -8.13
#